data_AF-A0A5D6XP12-F1
#
_entry.id   AF-A0A5D6XP12-F1
#
_cell.length_a   1.000
_cell.length_b   1.000
_cell.length_c   1.000
_cell.angle_alpha   90.00
_cell.angle_beta   90.00
_cell.angle_gamma   90.00
#
_symmetry.space_group_name_H-M   'P 1'
#
loop_
_entity.id
_entity.type
_entity.pdbx_description
1 polymer ?
#
loop_
_entity_poly.entity_id
_entity_poly.type
_entity_poly.pdbx_seq_one_letter_code
_entity_poly.pdbx_strand_id
1 'polypeptide(L)'
;MAKPPGRQRVRGAGRKEKQHVRRAYEFEHKLAIINFFRATNDIGAAVNRYFPGLDARANTARKKKIYNVVTTHGRRQRATGIGTTLPRDAERELSKWISDLRKEGIPVSAKMLELRTLEMARELDIPVGAFVASWHWRRGFLCRHCLALRCKTHQGQLTPTEADKIEEDFYAHLQSVARDKGIVKVLNADQTGVAFEYLPKR
;
A
#
# COMPACT_ATOMS: atom_id res chain seq x y z
N MET A 1 3.86 18.25 36.06
CA MET A 1 3.41 16.84 36.19
C MET A 1 4.36 15.95 35.41
N ALA A 2 4.99 14.97 36.06
CA ALA A 2 5.92 14.04 35.41
C ALA A 2 5.17 13.01 34.56
N LYS A 3 5.74 12.62 33.41
CA LYS A 3 5.14 11.57 32.55
C LYS A 3 5.12 10.24 33.32
N PRO A 4 4.00 9.50 33.29
CA PRO A 4 3.91 8.21 33.96
C PRO A 4 4.90 7.21 33.33
N PRO A 5 5.54 6.34 34.14
CA PRO A 5 6.50 5.38 33.65
C PRO A 5 5.82 4.37 32.73
N GLY A 6 6.42 4.15 31.55
CA GLY A 6 5.95 3.17 30.58
C GLY A 6 6.07 1.73 31.09
N ARG A 7 5.31 0.82 30.48
CA ARG A 7 5.23 -0.59 30.88
C ARG A 7 6.62 -1.26 30.91
N GLN A 8 7.01 -1.80 32.06
CA GLN A 8 8.26 -2.54 32.21
C GLN A 8 8.22 -3.87 31.44
N ARG A 9 9.34 -4.21 30.78
CA ARG A 9 9.47 -5.41 29.95
C ARG A 9 9.88 -6.62 30.81
N VAL A 10 9.29 -7.77 30.50
CA VAL A 10 9.46 -9.03 31.25
C VAL A 10 10.71 -9.82 30.83
N ARG A 11 11.23 -9.66 29.59
CA ARG A 11 12.50 -10.28 29.13
C ARG A 11 13.26 -9.48 28.07
N GLY A 12 14.60 -9.51 28.15
CA GLY A 12 15.55 -9.00 27.15
C GLY A 12 15.80 -7.49 27.19
N ALA A 13 16.98 -7.05 26.73
CA ALA A 13 17.44 -5.66 26.75
C ALA A 13 16.71 -4.70 25.78
N GLY A 14 15.53 -5.09 25.29
CA GLY A 14 14.75 -4.29 24.35
C GLY A 14 15.42 -4.10 22.98
N ARG A 15 14.87 -3.16 22.20
CA ARG A 15 15.43 -2.77 20.90
C ARG A 15 16.62 -1.86 21.15
N LYS A 16 17.83 -2.29 20.79
CA LYS A 16 19.02 -1.42 20.82
C LYS A 16 18.76 -0.17 19.98
N GLU A 17 19.14 0.98 20.51
CA GLU A 17 19.05 2.23 19.77
C GLU A 17 19.84 2.13 18.47
N LYS A 18 19.32 2.76 17.41
CA LYS A 18 20.01 2.79 16.12
C LYS A 18 21.25 3.67 16.25
N GLN A 19 22.41 3.05 16.29
CA GLN A 19 23.70 3.75 16.26
C GLN A 19 24.04 4.30 14.87
N HIS A 20 23.35 3.86 13.81
CA HIS A 20 23.64 4.34 12.46
C HIS A 20 22.95 5.67 12.18
N VAL A 21 23.74 6.72 11.98
CA VAL A 21 23.25 8.00 11.45
C VAL A 21 23.48 8.02 9.94
N ARG A 22 22.40 8.22 9.17
CA ARG A 22 22.52 8.38 7.72
C ARG A 22 23.01 9.80 7.42
N ARG A 23 24.19 9.93 6.82
CA ARG A 23 24.64 11.20 6.23
C ARG A 23 24.00 11.35 4.85
N ALA A 24 23.16 12.35 4.69
CA ALA A 24 22.69 12.80 3.39
C ALA A 24 23.81 13.60 2.71
N TYR A 25 23.87 13.53 1.38
CA TYR A 25 24.74 14.35 0.55
C TYR A 25 23.88 15.03 -0.49
N GLU A 26 24.17 16.29 -0.75
CA GLU A 26 23.54 17.05 -1.82
C GLU A 26 23.74 16.39 -3.18
N PHE A 27 22.81 16.66 -4.10
CA PHE A 27 22.86 16.11 -5.46
C PHE A 27 24.15 16.52 -6.17
N GLU A 28 24.52 17.80 -6.09
CA GLU A 28 25.71 18.35 -6.74
C GLU A 28 26.99 17.65 -6.27
N HIS A 29 27.11 17.39 -4.98
CA HIS A 29 28.25 16.67 -4.42
C HIS A 29 28.37 15.25 -5.00
N LYS A 30 27.24 14.53 -5.14
CA LYS A 30 27.22 13.20 -5.76
C LYS A 30 27.60 13.27 -7.24
N LEU A 31 27.10 14.27 -7.96
CA LEU A 31 27.39 14.47 -9.37
C LEU A 31 28.87 14.78 -9.59
N ALA A 32 29.47 15.63 -8.76
CA ALA A 32 30.89 15.97 -8.81
C ALA A 32 31.78 14.72 -8.64
N ILE A 33 31.43 13.82 -7.70
CA ILE A 33 32.15 12.54 -7.51
C ILE A 33 32.07 11.68 -8.79
N ILE A 34 30.89 11.57 -9.39
CA ILE A 34 30.68 10.77 -10.60
C ILE A 34 31.49 11.35 -11.77
N ASN A 35 31.43 12.66 -11.98
CA ASN A 35 32.15 13.35 -13.05
C ASN A 35 33.67 13.22 -12.87
N PHE A 36 34.17 13.40 -11.64
CA PHE A 36 35.58 13.23 -11.32
C PHE A 36 36.06 11.80 -11.62
N PHE A 37 35.29 10.79 -11.19
CA PHE A 37 35.64 9.40 -11.49
C PHE A 37 35.61 9.12 -13.00
N ARG A 38 34.64 9.65 -13.74
CA ARG A 38 34.59 9.50 -15.21
C ARG A 38 35.80 10.12 -15.91
N ALA A 39 36.32 11.24 -15.41
CA ALA A 39 37.47 11.92 -15.98
C ALA A 39 38.81 11.25 -15.65
N THR A 40 38.94 10.69 -14.44
CA THR A 40 40.21 10.14 -13.93
C THR A 40 40.30 8.62 -14.00
N ASN A 41 39.16 7.94 -14.08
CA ASN A 41 38.99 6.49 -13.91
C ASN A 41 39.62 5.92 -12.62
N ASP A 42 39.84 6.77 -11.61
CA ASP A 42 40.45 6.40 -10.33
C ASP A 42 39.49 6.62 -9.15
N ILE A 43 38.98 5.52 -8.62
CA ILE A 43 38.07 5.50 -7.45
C ILE A 43 38.82 5.89 -6.17
N GLY A 44 40.11 5.55 -6.07
CA GLY A 44 40.97 5.91 -4.94
C GLY A 44 41.12 7.42 -4.84
N ALA A 45 41.50 8.06 -5.94
CA ALA A 45 41.57 9.52 -6.02
C ALA A 45 40.22 10.18 -5.71
N ALA A 46 39.11 9.63 -6.21
CA ALA A 46 37.77 10.14 -5.93
C ALA A 46 37.42 10.07 -4.43
N VAL A 47 37.68 8.94 -3.76
CA VAL A 47 37.42 8.81 -2.32
C VAL A 47 38.31 9.73 -1.51
N ASN A 48 39.59 9.83 -1.84
CA ASN A 48 40.53 10.70 -1.11
C ASN A 48 40.14 12.18 -1.23
N ARG A 49 39.67 12.61 -2.41
CA ARG A 49 39.24 14.00 -2.66
C ARG A 49 37.94 14.36 -1.95
N TYR A 50 36.91 13.50 -2.04
CA TYR A 50 35.56 13.84 -1.57
C TYR A 50 35.21 13.28 -0.18
N PHE A 51 35.97 12.31 0.31
CA PHE A 51 35.82 11.72 1.64
C PHE A 51 37.17 11.58 2.34
N PRO A 52 37.85 12.69 2.67
CA PRO A 52 39.10 12.65 3.39
C PRO A 52 38.92 12.09 4.81
N GLY A 53 39.97 11.48 5.36
CA GLY A 53 39.99 11.01 6.75
C GLY A 53 39.17 9.74 7.04
N LEU A 54 38.83 8.96 6.02
CA LEU A 54 38.20 7.66 6.24
C LEU A 54 39.23 6.61 6.68
N ASP A 55 38.86 5.78 7.66
CA ASP A 55 39.60 4.56 7.96
C ASP A 55 39.58 3.57 6.77
N ALA A 56 40.46 2.57 6.79
CA ALA A 56 40.61 1.62 5.68
C ALA A 56 39.32 0.86 5.33
N ARG A 57 38.49 0.54 6.34
CA ARG A 57 37.23 -0.20 6.17
C ARG A 57 36.17 0.70 5.53
N ALA A 58 36.01 1.92 6.04
CA ALA A 58 35.10 2.93 5.54
C ALA A 58 35.48 3.37 4.13
N ASN A 59 36.79 3.49 3.84
CA ASN A 59 37.32 3.79 2.53
C ASN A 59 36.93 2.71 1.52
N THR A 60 37.18 1.43 1.85
CA THR A 60 36.80 0.28 1.00
C THR A 60 35.29 0.23 0.76
N ALA A 61 34.47 0.45 1.80
CA ALA A 61 33.03 0.50 1.68
C ALA A 61 32.56 1.66 0.79
N ARG A 62 33.24 2.82 0.85
CA ARG A 62 32.92 3.98 0.02
C ARG A 62 33.31 3.75 -1.44
N LYS A 63 34.48 3.17 -1.71
CA LYS A 63 34.91 2.75 -3.07
C LYS A 63 33.86 1.85 -3.70
N LYS A 64 33.41 0.80 -3.00
CA LYS A 64 32.34 -0.10 -3.47
C LYS A 64 31.03 0.63 -3.77
N LYS A 65 30.63 1.60 -2.92
CA LYS A 65 29.41 2.39 -3.17
C LYS A 65 29.54 3.26 -4.42
N ILE A 66 30.63 3.98 -4.58
CA ILE A 66 30.86 4.84 -5.75
C ILE A 66 30.93 3.99 -7.02
N TYR A 67 31.69 2.89 -6.99
CA TYR A 67 31.80 1.97 -8.11
C TYR A 67 30.43 1.43 -8.52
N ASN A 68 29.64 0.93 -7.57
CA ASN A 68 28.30 0.45 -7.84
C ASN A 68 27.42 1.55 -8.43
N VAL A 69 27.45 2.76 -7.87
CA VAL A 69 26.71 3.89 -8.44
C VAL A 69 27.13 4.10 -9.89
N VAL A 70 28.41 4.30 -10.19
CA VAL A 70 28.86 4.62 -11.55
C VAL A 70 28.58 3.48 -12.54
N THR A 71 28.84 2.23 -12.17
CA THR A 71 28.69 1.07 -13.06
C THR A 71 27.24 0.57 -13.20
N THR A 72 26.38 0.86 -12.22
CA THR A 72 24.97 0.46 -12.27
C THR A 72 24.01 1.59 -12.65
N HIS A 73 24.50 2.83 -12.83
CA HIS A 73 23.73 3.91 -13.43
C HIS A 73 23.25 3.45 -14.82
N GLY A 74 21.93 3.28 -14.95
CA GLY A 74 21.27 2.76 -16.15
C GLY A 74 20.72 1.33 -16.03
N ARG A 75 21.33 0.44 -15.23
CA ARG A 75 20.86 -0.97 -15.12
C ARG A 75 19.63 -1.15 -14.23
N ARG A 76 19.39 -0.22 -13.30
CA ARG A 76 18.24 -0.25 -12.37
C ARG A 76 17.18 0.81 -12.66
N GLN A 77 17.45 1.74 -13.57
CA GLN A 77 16.44 2.68 -14.03
C GLN A 77 15.69 2.03 -15.19
N ARG A 78 14.57 1.39 -14.88
CA ARG A 78 13.56 1.12 -15.90
C ARG A 78 13.01 2.48 -16.32
N ALA A 79 12.91 2.73 -17.63
CA ALA A 79 12.26 3.93 -18.11
C ALA A 79 10.86 4.03 -17.48
N THR A 80 10.41 5.24 -17.17
CA THR A 80 9.10 5.49 -16.60
C THR A 80 8.02 4.91 -17.52
N GLY A 81 7.44 3.76 -17.15
CA GLY A 81 6.46 3.04 -17.97
C GLY A 81 6.90 1.67 -18.53
N ILE A 82 8.18 1.28 -18.41
CA ILE A 82 8.69 -0.02 -18.91
C ILE A 82 8.90 -0.98 -17.75
N GLY A 83 7.81 -1.42 -17.11
CA GLY A 83 7.94 -2.38 -16.02
C GLY A 83 6.71 -3.23 -15.82
N THR A 84 6.56 -4.32 -16.58
CA THR A 84 5.62 -5.41 -16.24
C THR A 84 4.22 -4.91 -15.86
N THR A 85 3.77 -3.87 -16.55
CA THR A 85 2.54 -3.13 -16.25
C THR A 85 1.70 -3.13 -17.52
N LEU A 86 0.40 -3.38 -17.35
CA LEU A 86 -0.61 -3.06 -18.35
C LEU A 86 -0.34 -1.64 -18.92
N PRO A 87 -0.61 -1.39 -20.21
CA PRO A 87 -0.61 -0.04 -20.77
C PRO A 87 -1.42 0.91 -19.88
N ARG A 88 -1.02 2.20 -19.83
CA ARG A 88 -1.68 3.18 -18.95
C ARG A 88 -3.19 3.30 -19.20
N ASP A 89 -3.60 3.20 -20.46
CA ASP A 89 -5.01 3.27 -20.83
C ASP A 89 -5.78 2.04 -20.35
N ALA A 90 -5.18 0.87 -20.44
CA ALA A 90 -5.72 -0.35 -19.86
C ALA A 90 -5.81 -0.29 -18.32
N GLU A 91 -4.81 0.27 -17.64
CA GLU A 91 -4.91 0.49 -16.18
C GLU A 91 -6.06 1.47 -15.83
N ARG A 92 -6.33 2.46 -16.69
CA ARG A 92 -7.43 3.42 -16.49
C ARG A 92 -8.79 2.78 -16.71
N GLU A 93 -8.93 1.94 -17.74
CA GLU A 93 -10.16 1.18 -17.97
C GLU A 93 -10.44 0.24 -16.79
N LEU A 94 -9.41 -0.45 -16.30
CA LEU A 94 -9.53 -1.31 -15.13
C LEU A 94 -9.95 -0.55 -13.87
N SER A 95 -9.41 0.66 -13.65
CA SER A 95 -9.82 1.48 -12.50
C SER A 95 -11.25 2.00 -12.63
N LYS A 96 -11.71 2.30 -13.85
CA LYS A 96 -13.11 2.60 -14.13
C LYS A 96 -14.01 1.40 -13.83
N TRP A 97 -13.66 0.21 -14.30
CA TRP A 97 -14.38 -1.04 -14.01
C TRP A 97 -14.55 -1.30 -12.51
N ILE A 98 -13.49 -1.10 -11.71
CA ILE A 98 -13.59 -1.21 -10.23
C ILE A 98 -14.57 -0.16 -9.66
N SER A 99 -14.51 1.06 -10.18
CA SER A 99 -15.35 2.16 -9.70
C SER A 99 -16.82 1.93 -10.02
N ASP A 100 -17.14 1.40 -11.19
CA ASP A 100 -18.50 1.12 -11.62
C ASP A 100 -19.11 -0.03 -10.80
N LEU A 101 -18.38 -1.13 -10.58
CA LEU A 101 -18.83 -2.19 -9.66
C LEU A 101 -19.09 -1.68 -8.24
N ARG A 102 -18.26 -0.75 -7.76
CA ARG A 102 -18.47 -0.16 -6.42
C ARG A 102 -19.69 0.76 -6.36
N LYS A 103 -20.03 1.47 -7.44
CA LYS A 103 -21.27 2.26 -7.51
C LYS A 103 -22.50 1.36 -7.44
N GLU A 104 -22.41 0.16 -7.99
CA GLU A 104 -23.44 -0.88 -7.91
C GLU A 104 -23.43 -1.63 -6.57
N GLY A 105 -22.55 -1.26 -5.62
CA GLY A 105 -22.43 -1.91 -4.31
C GLY A 105 -21.71 -3.26 -4.35
N ILE A 106 -21.12 -3.65 -5.47
CA ILE A 106 -20.44 -4.93 -5.65
C ILE A 106 -18.97 -4.83 -5.20
N PRO A 107 -18.54 -5.60 -4.18
CA PRO A 107 -17.16 -5.55 -3.72
C PRO A 107 -16.22 -6.27 -4.71
N VAL A 108 -15.11 -5.61 -5.08
CA VAL A 108 -14.07 -6.21 -5.93
C VAL A 108 -13.01 -6.89 -5.06
N SER A 109 -12.94 -8.23 -5.15
CA SER A 109 -11.92 -9.00 -4.45
C SER A 109 -10.56 -8.95 -5.16
N ALA A 110 -9.49 -9.31 -4.44
CA ALA A 110 -8.15 -9.40 -5.00
C ALA A 110 -8.06 -10.39 -6.17
N LYS A 111 -8.87 -11.46 -6.15
CA LYS A 111 -8.90 -12.48 -7.20
C LYS A 111 -9.71 -12.03 -8.41
N MET A 112 -10.82 -11.32 -8.22
CA MET A 112 -11.56 -10.70 -9.32
C MET A 112 -10.69 -9.72 -10.10
N LEU A 113 -9.96 -8.87 -9.38
CA LEU A 113 -9.00 -7.94 -9.98
C LEU A 113 -7.92 -8.69 -10.78
N GLU A 114 -7.36 -9.77 -10.21
CA GLU A 114 -6.36 -10.60 -10.89
C GLU A 114 -6.90 -11.21 -12.18
N LEU A 115 -8.09 -11.81 -12.15
CA LEU A 115 -8.71 -12.43 -13.33
C LEU A 115 -8.99 -11.40 -14.42
N ARG A 116 -9.65 -10.28 -14.08
CA ARG A 116 -9.93 -9.21 -15.06
C ARG A 116 -8.65 -8.65 -15.66
N THR A 117 -7.59 -8.51 -14.88
CA THR A 117 -6.30 -8.01 -15.41
C THR A 117 -5.60 -8.96 -16.34
N LEU A 118 -5.70 -10.27 -16.10
CA LEU A 118 -5.15 -11.29 -16.97
C LEU A 118 -5.96 -11.42 -18.27
N GLU A 119 -7.27 -11.26 -18.18
CA GLU A 119 -8.17 -11.17 -19.33
C GLU A 119 -7.81 -9.96 -20.20
N MET A 120 -7.74 -8.76 -19.61
CA MET A 120 -7.32 -7.55 -20.33
C MET A 120 -5.92 -7.68 -20.94
N ALA A 121 -5.00 -8.35 -20.25
CA ALA A 121 -3.68 -8.61 -20.82
C ALA A 121 -3.74 -9.51 -22.07
N ARG A 122 -4.66 -10.49 -22.10
CA ARG A 122 -4.91 -11.32 -23.28
C ARG A 122 -5.58 -10.53 -24.40
N GLU A 123 -6.55 -9.66 -24.09
CA GLU A 123 -7.20 -8.76 -25.06
C GLU A 123 -6.20 -7.80 -25.73
N LEU A 124 -5.13 -7.45 -25.03
CA LEU A 124 -4.04 -6.59 -25.52
C LEU A 124 -2.88 -7.37 -26.16
N ASP A 125 -3.09 -8.66 -26.45
CA ASP A 125 -2.08 -9.56 -27.03
C ASP A 125 -0.75 -9.59 -26.25
N ILE A 126 -0.80 -9.38 -24.93
CA ILE A 126 0.39 -9.51 -24.09
C ILE A 126 0.72 -11.00 -23.95
N PRO A 127 1.96 -11.43 -24.29
CA PRO A 127 2.33 -12.85 -24.25
C PRO A 127 2.08 -13.48 -22.87
N VAL A 128 1.58 -14.72 -22.88
CA VAL A 128 1.33 -15.47 -21.65
C VAL A 128 2.64 -15.60 -20.85
N GLY A 129 2.62 -15.17 -19.59
CA GLY A 129 3.80 -15.15 -18.72
C GLY A 129 4.62 -13.86 -18.77
N ALA A 130 4.44 -12.99 -19.76
CA ALA A 130 5.08 -11.67 -19.80
C ALA A 130 4.45 -10.70 -18.78
N PHE A 131 3.14 -10.83 -18.55
CA PHE A 131 2.43 -10.14 -17.49
C PHE A 131 1.91 -11.14 -16.46
N VAL A 132 2.20 -10.86 -15.19
CA VAL A 132 1.65 -11.59 -14.06
C VAL A 132 1.05 -10.55 -13.13
N ALA A 133 -0.24 -10.67 -12.86
CA ALA A 133 -1.01 -9.85 -11.92
C ALA A 133 -0.61 -10.13 -10.45
N SER A 134 0.70 -10.12 -10.19
CA SER A 134 1.33 -10.45 -8.93
C SER A 134 0.86 -9.53 -7.80
N TRP A 135 1.04 -9.96 -6.56
CA TRP A 135 0.73 -9.15 -5.39
C TRP A 135 1.41 -7.76 -5.42
N HIS A 136 2.67 -7.70 -5.87
CA HIS A 136 3.42 -6.45 -5.98
C HIS A 136 2.83 -5.52 -7.05
N TRP A 137 2.48 -6.07 -8.21
CA TRP A 137 1.82 -5.30 -9.28
C TRP A 137 0.46 -4.78 -8.79
N ARG A 138 -0.38 -5.65 -8.23
CA ARG A 138 -1.70 -5.30 -7.70
C ARG A 138 -1.62 -4.21 -6.63
N ARG A 139 -0.69 -4.34 -5.68
CA ARG A 139 -0.45 -3.30 -4.67
C ARG A 139 -0.03 -1.97 -5.31
N GLY A 140 0.87 -2.01 -6.29
CA GLY A 140 1.30 -0.82 -7.03
C GLY A 140 0.16 -0.15 -7.80
N PHE A 141 -0.64 -0.94 -8.52
CA PHE A 141 -1.82 -0.48 -9.24
C PHE A 141 -2.81 0.22 -8.30
N LEU A 142 -3.16 -0.42 -7.19
CA LEU A 142 -4.07 0.16 -6.19
C LEU A 142 -3.54 1.50 -5.65
N CYS A 143 -2.24 1.57 -5.31
CA CYS A 143 -1.64 2.83 -4.87
C CYS A 143 -1.63 3.91 -5.94
N ARG A 144 -1.35 3.57 -7.21
CA ARG A 144 -1.33 4.53 -8.33
C ARG A 144 -2.70 5.15 -8.59
N HIS A 145 -3.76 4.38 -8.39
CA HIS A 145 -5.15 4.80 -8.64
C HIS A 145 -5.91 5.19 -7.36
N CYS A 146 -5.22 5.33 -6.23
CA CYS A 146 -5.82 5.66 -4.93
C CYS A 146 -6.97 4.73 -4.51
N LEU A 147 -6.87 3.44 -4.86
CA LEU A 147 -7.87 2.42 -4.56
C LEU A 147 -7.43 1.55 -3.37
N ALA A 148 -8.41 1.09 -2.58
CA ALA A 148 -8.21 0.05 -1.57
C ALA A 148 -9.20 -1.09 -1.82
N LEU A 149 -8.74 -2.36 -1.85
CA LEU A 149 -9.63 -3.51 -2.07
C LEU A 149 -10.58 -3.77 -0.90
N ARG A 150 -10.15 -3.45 0.33
CA ARG A 150 -11.08 -3.31 1.44
C ARG A 150 -11.73 -1.94 1.32
N CYS A 151 -13.01 -1.91 0.93
CA CYS A 151 -13.88 -0.94 1.57
C CYS A 151 -13.98 -1.36 3.04
N LYS A 152 -13.74 -0.44 3.98
CA LYS A 152 -14.31 -0.60 5.31
C LYS A 152 -15.79 -0.88 5.07
N THR A 153 -16.33 -1.93 5.68
CA THR A 153 -17.76 -2.12 5.88
C THR A 153 -18.27 -0.96 6.74
N HIS A 154 -18.35 0.21 6.14
CA HIS A 154 -19.41 1.14 6.46
C HIS A 154 -20.39 0.89 5.34
N GLN A 155 -21.48 0.17 5.65
CA GLN A 155 -22.76 0.60 5.09
C GLN A 155 -22.72 2.13 5.21
N GLY A 156 -22.71 2.83 4.08
CA GLY A 156 -22.76 4.28 4.09
C GLY A 156 -23.94 4.63 4.97
N GLN A 157 -23.67 5.37 6.05
CA GLN A 157 -24.72 5.94 6.85
C GLN A 157 -25.60 6.69 5.85
N LEU A 158 -26.88 6.32 5.77
CA LEU A 158 -27.87 7.01 4.96
C LEU A 158 -27.73 8.52 5.22
N THR A 159 -27.97 9.35 4.22
CA THR A 159 -28.01 10.79 4.49
C THR A 159 -29.02 11.04 5.62
N PRO A 160 -28.77 11.95 6.58
CA PRO A 160 -29.62 12.08 7.77
C PRO A 160 -31.12 12.16 7.42
N THR A 161 -31.44 12.87 6.35
CA THR A 161 -32.80 13.05 5.84
C THR A 161 -33.44 11.77 5.28
N GLU A 162 -32.68 10.89 4.64
CA GLU A 162 -33.18 9.59 4.17
C GLU A 162 -33.33 8.61 5.35
N ALA A 163 -32.45 8.69 6.34
CA ALA A 163 -32.53 7.90 7.56
C ALA A 163 -33.81 8.24 8.36
N ASP A 164 -34.12 9.52 8.53
CA ASP A 164 -35.30 9.99 9.26
C ASP A 164 -36.60 9.48 8.63
N LYS A 165 -36.70 9.52 7.29
CA LYS A 165 -37.88 8.99 6.57
C LYS A 165 -38.04 7.48 6.73
N ILE A 166 -36.92 6.75 6.64
CA ILE A 166 -36.92 5.30 6.83
C ILE A 166 -37.32 4.95 8.27
N GLU A 167 -36.91 5.76 9.24
CA GLU A 167 -37.30 5.61 10.65
C GLU A 167 -38.81 5.87 10.83
N GLU A 168 -39.34 6.96 10.28
CA GLU A 168 -40.78 7.28 10.33
C GLU A 168 -41.65 6.17 9.69
N ASP A 169 -41.30 5.73 8.49
CA ASP A 169 -42.02 4.67 7.77
C ASP A 169 -41.98 3.34 8.54
N PHE A 170 -40.83 3.01 9.13
CA PHE A 170 -40.67 1.81 9.94
C PHE A 170 -41.52 1.86 11.23
N TYR A 171 -41.54 3.00 11.93
CA TYR A 171 -42.38 3.16 13.12
C TYR A 171 -43.86 3.10 12.78
N ALA A 172 -44.30 3.75 11.70
CA ALA A 172 -45.68 3.69 11.24
C ALA A 172 -46.11 2.25 10.95
N HIS A 173 -45.24 1.47 10.30
CA HIS A 173 -45.46 0.06 10.04
C HIS A 173 -45.54 -0.77 11.33
N LEU A 174 -44.58 -0.60 12.24
CA LEU A 174 -44.57 -1.30 13.54
C LEU A 174 -45.84 -1.02 14.35
N GLN A 175 -46.31 0.23 14.38
CA GLN A 175 -47.53 0.59 15.08
C GLN A 175 -48.77 -0.09 14.47
N SER A 176 -48.84 -0.18 13.13
CA SER A 176 -49.91 -0.93 12.47
C SER A 176 -49.89 -2.40 12.89
N VAL A 177 -48.73 -3.05 12.77
CA VAL A 177 -48.59 -4.47 13.13
C VAL A 177 -48.91 -4.71 14.60
N ALA A 178 -48.50 -3.81 15.50
CA ALA A 178 -48.78 -3.94 16.93
C ALA A 178 -50.27 -3.84 17.23
N ARG A 179 -50.99 -2.93 16.56
CA ARG A 179 -52.46 -2.82 16.68
C ARG A 179 -53.16 -4.04 16.11
N ASP A 180 -52.82 -4.42 14.89
CA ASP A 180 -53.49 -5.50 14.15
C ASP A 180 -53.32 -6.86 14.84
N LYS A 181 -52.17 -7.10 15.47
CA LYS A 181 -51.83 -8.36 16.15
C LYS A 181 -52.01 -8.32 17.67
N GLY A 182 -52.45 -7.20 18.24
CA GLY A 182 -52.61 -7.04 19.68
C GLY A 182 -51.31 -7.20 20.48
N ILE A 183 -50.18 -6.73 19.92
CA ILE A 183 -48.87 -6.85 20.57
C ILE A 183 -48.77 -5.84 21.71
N VAL A 184 -48.76 -6.34 22.95
CA VAL A 184 -48.69 -5.50 24.16
C VAL A 184 -47.27 -5.09 24.52
N LYS A 185 -46.26 -5.87 24.09
CA LYS A 185 -44.86 -5.65 24.45
C LYS A 185 -43.95 -5.96 23.27
N VAL A 186 -43.20 -4.96 22.84
CA VAL A 186 -42.11 -5.11 21.87
C VAL A 186 -40.80 -5.14 22.66
N LEU A 187 -40.03 -6.19 22.48
CA LEU A 187 -38.72 -6.36 23.10
C LEU A 187 -37.64 -6.18 22.05
N ASN A 188 -36.51 -5.59 22.43
CA ASN A 188 -35.34 -5.58 21.58
C ASN A 188 -34.80 -7.02 21.49
N ALA A 189 -34.81 -7.58 20.30
CA ALA A 189 -34.20 -8.86 20.00
C ALA A 189 -32.92 -8.60 19.20
N ASP A 190 -31.99 -7.84 19.79
CA ASP A 190 -30.68 -7.67 19.20
C ASP A 190 -30.02 -9.04 19.09
N GLN A 191 -29.78 -9.49 17.84
CA GLN A 191 -28.94 -10.65 17.62
C GLN A 191 -27.55 -10.30 18.17
N THR A 192 -27.17 -10.90 19.30
CA THR A 192 -25.78 -10.93 19.71
C THR A 192 -25.03 -11.65 18.61
N GLY A 193 -24.17 -10.93 17.88
CA GLY A 193 -23.38 -11.51 16.81
C GLY A 193 -22.56 -12.68 17.35
N VAL A 194 -22.90 -13.90 16.96
CA VAL A 194 -22.04 -15.06 17.21
C VAL A 194 -20.76 -14.81 16.41
N ALA A 195 -19.65 -14.58 17.12
CA ALA A 195 -18.36 -14.40 16.51
C ALA A 195 -17.92 -15.71 15.85
N PHE A 196 -18.21 -15.88 14.56
CA PHE A 196 -17.76 -17.02 13.75
C PHE A 196 -16.30 -16.87 13.25
N GLU A 197 -15.46 -16.08 13.93
CA GLU A 197 -14.08 -15.89 13.49
C GLU A 197 -13.05 -16.34 14.53
N TYR A 198 -12.26 -17.31 14.06
CA TYR A 198 -10.99 -17.86 14.57
C TYR A 198 -11.08 -19.03 15.56
N LEU A 199 -11.23 -20.24 14.99
CA LEU A 199 -10.49 -21.36 15.55
C LEU A 199 -9.00 -20.97 15.64
N PRO A 200 -8.33 -21.21 16.77
CA PRO A 200 -6.92 -20.90 16.92
C PRO A 200 -6.13 -21.65 15.85
N LYS A 201 -5.33 -20.92 15.07
CA LYS A 201 -4.37 -21.53 14.16
C LYS A 201 -3.31 -22.26 15.00
N ARG A 202 -3.16 -23.56 14.74
CA ARG A 202 -1.99 -24.33 15.19
C ARG A 202 -0.72 -23.79 14.53
#